data_AF-A0AAF3F8F1-F1
#
_entry.id   AF-A0AAF3F8F1-F1
#
_cell.length_a   1.000
_cell.length_b   1.000
_cell.length_c   1.000
_cell.angle_alpha   90.00
_cell.angle_beta   90.00
_cell.angle_gamma   90.00
#
_symmetry.space_group_name_H-M   'P 1'
#
loop_
_entity.id
_entity.type
_entity.pdbx_description
1 polymer ?
#
loop_
_entity_poly.entity_id
_entity_poly.type
_entity_poly.pdbx_seq_one_letter_code
_entity_poly.pdbx_strand_id
1 'polypeptide(L)'
;MPRFKYITKNRHSEDAVKTLKNIRPNDLGCNKACECKGAINCCASHHVAQSYKSGTKPKAIRKLNSANSSCDVVVECGEHCKCDPITCRQRVLQEGRQIPLVLFWEGRKGWGLRTIFKIPKNVFVGEYVGEALRSRDSM
;
A
#
# COMPACT_ATOMS: atom_id res chain seq x y z
N MET A 1 27.23 -4.60 -9.91
CA MET A 1 25.84 -4.63 -9.38
C MET A 1 25.51 -6.08 -9.07
N PRO A 2 25.01 -6.43 -7.88
CA PRO A 2 24.64 -7.81 -7.55
C PRO A 2 23.66 -8.36 -8.58
N ARG A 3 23.75 -9.66 -8.88
CA ARG A 3 22.83 -10.31 -9.81
C ARG A 3 21.53 -10.61 -9.06
N PHE A 4 20.49 -9.83 -9.31
CA PHE A 4 19.16 -10.07 -8.75
C PHE A 4 18.12 -10.10 -9.87
N LYS A 5 17.00 -10.76 -9.62
CA LYS A 5 15.84 -10.74 -10.51
C LYS A 5 14.94 -9.58 -10.10
N TYR A 6 14.68 -8.66 -11.02
CA TYR A 6 13.73 -7.58 -10.78
C TYR A 6 12.31 -8.14 -10.72
N ILE A 7 11.61 -7.89 -9.61
CA ILE A 7 10.22 -8.26 -9.40
C ILE A 7 9.43 -7.02 -9.00
N THR A 8 8.15 -7.00 -9.36
CA THR A 8 7.23 -5.87 -9.10
C THR A 8 6.14 -6.21 -8.09
N LYS A 9 6.09 -7.47 -7.63
CA LYS A 9 5.14 -7.98 -6.64
C LYS A 9 5.84 -9.00 -5.74
N ASN A 10 5.38 -9.12 -4.51
CA ASN A 10 5.84 -10.13 -3.58
C ASN A 10 5.60 -11.55 -4.12
N ARG A 11 6.61 -12.42 -4.01
CA ARG A 11 6.48 -13.85 -4.28
C ARG A 11 6.26 -14.56 -2.96
N HIS A 12 5.19 -15.32 -2.87
CA HIS A 12 4.83 -16.03 -1.64
C HIS A 12 5.14 -17.52 -1.80
N SER A 13 5.59 -18.17 -0.74
CA SER A 13 5.63 -19.64 -0.70
C SER A 13 4.20 -20.21 -0.80
N GLU A 14 4.05 -21.43 -1.30
CA GLU A 14 2.72 -22.08 -1.42
C GLU A 14 1.97 -22.08 -0.09
N ASP A 15 2.72 -22.29 0.98
CA ASP A 15 2.27 -22.31 2.34
C ASP A 15 1.83 -20.92 2.84
N ALA A 16 2.57 -19.86 2.52
CA ALA A 16 2.14 -18.49 2.78
C ALA A 16 0.84 -18.16 2.01
N VAL A 17 0.71 -18.60 0.75
CA VAL A 17 -0.51 -18.39 -0.05
C VAL A 17 -1.73 -19.08 0.59
N LYS A 18 -1.59 -20.32 1.09
CA LYS A 18 -2.67 -21.02 1.79
C LYS A 18 -3.15 -20.23 3.00
N THR A 19 -2.24 -19.68 3.81
CA THR A 19 -2.59 -18.84 4.96
C THR A 19 -3.29 -17.54 4.55
N LEU A 20 -2.76 -16.83 3.54
CA LEU A 20 -3.33 -15.56 3.08
C LEU A 20 -4.74 -15.72 2.51
N LYS A 21 -5.03 -16.83 1.82
CA LYS A 21 -6.37 -17.11 1.29
C LYS A 21 -7.42 -17.26 2.39
N ASN A 22 -7.03 -17.73 3.57
CA ASN A 22 -7.92 -17.90 4.72
C ASN A 22 -8.15 -16.60 5.52
N ILE A 23 -7.37 -15.56 5.26
CA ILE A 23 -7.46 -14.27 5.95
C ILE A 23 -8.36 -13.28 5.21
N ARG A 24 -8.84 -13.59 3.98
CA ARG A 24 -9.74 -12.70 3.24
C ARG A 24 -10.87 -12.26 4.17
N PRO A 25 -10.86 -11.01 4.66
CA PRO A 25 -11.96 -10.52 5.46
C PRO A 25 -13.18 -10.66 4.55
N ASN A 26 -14.28 -11.24 5.07
CA ASN A 26 -15.57 -11.37 4.37
C ASN A 26 -15.71 -10.28 3.32
N ASP A 27 -15.98 -10.65 2.06
CA ASP A 27 -16.00 -9.85 0.82
C ASP A 27 -16.91 -8.59 0.84
N LEU A 28 -16.81 -7.79 1.89
CA LEU A 28 -17.55 -6.60 2.22
C LEU A 28 -16.83 -5.43 1.57
N GLY A 29 -17.14 -5.22 0.29
CA GLY A 29 -16.82 -3.98 -0.39
C GLY A 29 -17.77 -2.85 0.00
N CYS A 30 -17.31 -1.60 -0.08
CA CYS A 30 -18.21 -0.47 0.12
C CYS A 30 -19.23 -0.35 -1.03
N ASN A 31 -20.46 -0.01 -0.69
CA ASN A 31 -21.58 0.07 -1.64
C ASN A 31 -21.75 1.45 -2.32
N LYS A 32 -21.00 2.49 -1.93
CA LYS A 32 -21.07 3.85 -2.50
C LYS A 32 -19.67 4.38 -2.80
N ALA A 33 -19.59 5.44 -3.62
CA ALA A 33 -18.44 6.06 -4.27
C ALA A 33 -17.25 6.53 -3.39
N CYS A 34 -17.02 5.98 -2.20
CA CYS A 34 -15.91 6.31 -1.28
C CYS A 34 -15.76 7.80 -0.90
N GLU A 35 -16.73 8.65 -1.26
CA GLU A 35 -16.79 10.06 -0.86
C GLU A 35 -17.28 10.26 0.58
N CYS A 36 -17.51 9.15 1.29
CA CYS A 36 -18.17 9.15 2.59
C CYS A 36 -17.30 9.84 3.63
N LYS A 37 -17.70 11.05 4.05
CA LYS A 37 -17.23 11.70 5.27
C LYS A 37 -17.79 10.97 6.50
N GLY A 38 -17.34 9.74 6.76
CA GLY A 38 -17.67 8.98 7.98
C GLY A 38 -18.98 8.17 7.97
N ALA A 39 -19.39 7.59 6.82
CA ALA A 39 -20.54 6.68 6.80
C ALA A 39 -20.17 5.30 7.37
N ILE A 40 -21.02 4.72 8.23
CA ILE A 40 -20.78 3.45 8.96
C ILE A 40 -20.34 2.28 8.04
N ASN A 41 -20.81 2.23 6.79
CA ASN A 41 -20.48 1.16 5.83
C ASN A 41 -19.41 1.56 4.79
N CYS A 42 -18.56 2.53 5.11
CA CYS A 42 -17.46 2.96 4.25
C CYS A 42 -16.13 2.41 4.76
N CYS A 43 -15.31 1.89 3.85
CA CYS A 43 -13.94 1.45 4.17
C CYS A 43 -13.18 2.56 4.93
N ALA A 44 -13.34 3.84 4.53
CA ALA A 44 -12.75 5.02 5.17
C ALA A 44 -13.09 5.17 6.67
N SER A 45 -14.23 4.65 7.13
CA SER A 45 -14.69 4.73 8.52
C SER A 45 -14.07 3.65 9.42
N HIS A 46 -13.52 2.58 8.81
CA HIS A 46 -12.81 1.51 9.49
C HIS A 46 -11.28 1.60 9.29
N HIS A 47 -10.80 2.63 8.59
CA HIS A 47 -9.37 2.80 8.35
C HIS A 47 -8.71 3.69 9.41
N VAL A 48 -7.54 3.26 9.88
CA VAL A 48 -6.59 4.13 10.58
C VAL A 48 -5.95 5.18 9.69
N ALA A 49 -6.25 5.21 8.39
CA ALA A 49 -5.68 6.18 7.48
C ALA A 49 -6.61 6.53 6.31
N GLN A 50 -6.57 7.80 5.90
CA GLN A 50 -7.34 8.31 4.77
C GLN A 50 -6.41 8.87 3.70
N SER A 51 -6.72 8.51 2.46
CA SER A 51 -6.08 9.04 1.26
C SER A 51 -6.61 10.43 0.89
N TYR A 52 -5.72 11.30 0.39
CA TYR A 52 -6.09 12.60 -0.16
C TYR A 52 -5.22 12.94 -1.38
N LYS A 53 -5.75 13.78 -2.26
CA LYS A 53 -5.05 14.29 -3.45
C LYS A 53 -5.11 15.81 -3.45
N SER A 54 -3.97 16.44 -3.70
CA SER A 54 -3.85 17.90 -3.75
C SER A 54 -3.39 18.34 -5.13
N GLY A 55 -4.33 18.78 -5.97
CA GLY A 55 -4.04 19.18 -7.36
C GLY A 55 -3.43 18.05 -8.18
N THR A 56 -2.30 18.33 -8.83
CA THR A 56 -1.56 17.37 -9.68
C THR A 56 -0.63 16.45 -8.90
N LYS A 57 -0.53 16.58 -7.57
CA LYS A 57 0.36 15.74 -6.76
C LYS A 57 -0.18 14.31 -6.65
N PRO A 58 0.71 13.31 -6.44
CA PRO A 58 0.29 11.93 -6.15
C PRO A 58 -0.61 11.86 -4.92
N LYS A 59 -1.41 10.79 -4.83
CA LYS A 59 -2.23 10.50 -3.65
C LYS A 59 -1.33 10.30 -2.42
N ALA A 60 -1.72 10.87 -1.30
CA ALA A 60 -1.01 10.79 -0.03
C ALA A 60 -1.92 10.17 1.04
N ILE A 61 -1.33 9.47 2.01
CA ILE A 61 -2.05 8.72 3.05
C ILE A 61 -1.82 9.37 4.41
N ARG A 62 -2.88 9.89 5.04
CA ARG A 62 -2.80 10.49 6.37
C ARG A 62 -3.35 9.52 7.41
N LYS A 63 -2.52 9.14 8.40
CA LYS A 63 -2.99 8.42 9.60
C LYS A 63 -4.03 9.28 10.31
N LEU A 64 -5.17 8.69 10.63
CA LEU A 64 -6.22 9.30 11.43
C LEU A 64 -5.93 8.98 12.90
N ASN A 65 -6.02 10.00 13.77
CA ASN A 65 -5.88 9.82 15.21
C ASN A 65 -7.15 9.16 15.75
N SER A 66 -7.32 7.87 15.50
CA SER A 66 -8.42 7.10 16.07
C SER A 66 -7.93 6.46 17.35
N ALA A 67 -8.31 7.06 18.49
CA ALA A 67 -7.99 6.57 19.84
C ALA A 67 -8.47 5.12 20.10
N ASN A 68 -9.35 4.59 19.23
CA ASN A 68 -9.98 3.27 19.37
C ASN A 68 -9.61 2.28 18.25
N SER A 69 -8.59 2.58 17.43
CA SER A 69 -8.17 1.65 16.39
C SER A 69 -7.03 0.77 16.86
N SER A 70 -7.34 -0.48 17.19
CA SER A 70 -6.37 -1.53 17.59
C SER A 70 -5.52 -2.07 16.44
N CYS A 71 -5.71 -1.58 15.20
CA CYS A 71 -5.10 -2.13 14.01
C CYS A 71 -4.32 -1.05 13.25
N ASP A 72 -2.99 -1.13 13.26
CA ASP A 72 -2.08 -0.23 12.53
C ASP A 72 -2.03 -0.52 11.01
N VAL A 73 -3.00 -1.26 10.48
CA VAL A 73 -3.04 -1.68 9.07
C VAL A 73 -3.86 -0.70 8.24
N VAL A 74 -3.26 -0.22 7.15
CA VAL A 74 -3.98 0.52 6.11
C VAL A 74 -4.70 -0.48 5.22
N VAL A 75 -6.02 -0.34 5.09
CA VAL A 75 -6.83 -1.16 4.19
C VAL A 75 -7.25 -0.29 2.99
N GLU A 76 -7.24 -0.89 1.80
CA GLU A 76 -7.64 -0.22 0.56
C GLU A 76 -8.95 -0.79 0.02
N CYS A 77 -9.59 -0.04 -0.89
CA CYS A 77 -10.68 -0.58 -1.68
C CYS A 77 -10.16 -1.66 -2.63
N GLY A 78 -10.74 -2.85 -2.54
CA GLY A 78 -10.49 -3.99 -3.42
C GLY A 78 -11.55 -4.14 -4.51
N GLU A 79 -11.52 -5.26 -5.22
CA GLU A 79 -12.43 -5.55 -6.36
C GLU A 79 -13.91 -5.62 -5.97
N HIS A 80 -14.22 -5.98 -4.73
CA HIS A 80 -15.59 -6.03 -4.22
C HIS A 80 -16.21 -4.64 -3.94
N CYS A 81 -15.40 -3.58 -3.94
CA CYS A 81 -15.90 -2.21 -3.74
C CYS A 81 -16.55 -1.68 -5.02
N LYS A 82 -17.74 -1.09 -4.90
CA LYS A 82 -18.49 -0.49 -6.03
C LYS A 82 -18.04 0.92 -6.41
N CYS A 83 -17.01 1.45 -5.76
CA CYS A 83 -16.44 2.75 -6.12
C CYS A 83 -15.73 2.67 -7.47
N ASP A 84 -15.78 3.74 -8.25
CA ASP A 84 -15.00 3.86 -9.48
C ASP A 84 -13.49 3.70 -9.18
N PRO A 85 -12.81 2.70 -9.77
CA PRO A 85 -11.38 2.45 -9.54
C PRO A 85 -10.47 3.63 -9.88
N ILE A 86 -10.86 4.48 -10.84
CA ILE A 86 -10.05 5.60 -11.33
C ILE A 86 -10.14 6.78 -10.36
N THR A 87 -11.35 7.12 -9.92
CA THR A 87 -11.61 8.28 -9.07
C THR A 87 -11.55 7.96 -7.57
N CYS A 88 -11.59 6.69 -7.17
CA CYS A 88 -11.55 6.29 -5.76
C CYS A 88 -10.23 6.74 -5.09
N ARG A 89 -10.37 7.51 -4.01
CA ARG A 89 -9.21 7.99 -3.25
C ARG A 89 -8.53 6.84 -2.51
N GLN A 90 -9.30 5.87 -2.01
CA GLN A 90 -8.84 4.75 -1.17
C GLN A 90 -8.17 3.61 -1.95
N ARG A 91 -7.58 3.95 -3.10
CA ARG A 91 -6.75 3.11 -3.95
C ARG A 91 -5.45 3.88 -4.23
N VAL A 92 -4.42 3.67 -3.41
CA VAL A 92 -3.13 4.38 -3.45
C VAL A 92 -1.97 3.42 -3.69
N LEU A 93 -1.83 2.37 -2.86
CA LEU A 93 -0.77 1.37 -2.98
C LEU A 93 -0.90 0.59 -4.29
N GLN A 94 -2.14 0.24 -4.67
CA GLN A 94 -2.40 -0.48 -5.92
C GLN A 94 -2.11 0.32 -7.19
N GLU A 95 -1.95 1.65 -7.13
CA GLU A 95 -1.48 2.47 -8.27
C GLU A 95 0.01 2.26 -8.53
N GLY A 96 0.72 1.60 -7.61
CA GLY A 96 2.15 1.36 -7.71
C GLY A 96 2.98 2.63 -7.51
N ARG A 97 4.29 2.49 -7.75
CA ARG A 97 5.25 3.57 -7.54
C ARG A 97 5.03 4.70 -8.54
N GLN A 98 4.70 5.89 -8.02
CA GLN A 98 4.55 7.13 -8.80
C GLN A 98 5.82 7.99 -8.83
N ILE A 99 6.80 7.71 -7.94
CA ILE A 99 8.02 8.51 -7.81
C ILE A 99 9.18 7.83 -8.56
N PRO A 100 9.87 8.51 -9.48
CA PRO A 100 11.08 7.99 -10.12
C PRO A 100 12.21 7.79 -9.11
N LEU A 101 12.81 6.60 -9.10
CA LEU A 101 13.94 6.25 -8.25
C LEU A 101 15.14 5.84 -9.12
N VAL A 102 16.33 6.17 -8.65
CA VAL A 102 17.61 5.89 -9.29
C VAL A 102 18.50 5.14 -8.31
N LEU A 103 19.13 4.07 -8.81
CA LEU A 103 20.19 3.37 -8.09
C LEU A 103 21.46 4.21 -8.12
N PHE A 104 22.11 4.33 -6.98
CA PHE A 104 23.41 5.01 -6.87
C PHE A 104 24.33 4.24 -5.94
N TRP A 105 25.64 4.38 -6.15
CA TRP A 105 26.65 3.82 -5.26
C TRP A 105 27.01 4.85 -4.19
N GLU A 106 26.88 4.48 -2.91
CA GLU A 106 27.14 5.35 -1.76
C GLU A 106 28.54 5.13 -1.15
N GLY A 107 29.38 4.27 -1.75
CA GLY A 107 30.72 4.01 -1.26
C GLY A 107 30.71 3.08 -0.04
N ARG A 108 30.34 3.59 1.15
CA ARG A 108 30.42 2.84 2.41
C ARG A 108 29.27 1.87 2.61
N LYS A 109 28.03 2.24 2.26
CA LYS A 109 26.83 1.40 2.42
C LYS A 109 26.49 0.57 1.17
N GLY A 110 27.31 0.67 0.12
CA GLY A 110 27.06 0.00 -1.14
C GLY A 110 26.01 0.68 -2.00
N TRP A 111 25.05 -0.09 -2.55
CA TRP A 111 23.99 0.44 -3.42
C TRP A 111 22.86 1.08 -2.61
N GLY A 112 22.49 2.30 -2.96
CA GLY A 112 21.34 3.01 -2.42
C GLY A 112 20.32 3.40 -3.49
N LEU A 113 19.17 3.89 -3.03
CA LEU A 113 18.12 4.47 -3.86
C LEU A 113 17.99 5.97 -3.55
N ARG A 114 17.88 6.79 -4.58
CA ARG A 114 17.58 8.22 -4.46
C ARG A 114 16.57 8.66 -5.51
N THR A 115 16.03 9.87 -5.34
CA THR A 115 15.25 10.55 -6.37
C THR A 115 15.75 11.97 -6.54
N ILE A 116 15.55 12.54 -7.73
CA ILE A 116 15.79 13.96 -8.00
C ILE A 116 14.55 14.82 -7.71
N PHE A 117 13.40 14.19 -7.43
CA PHE A 117 12.14 14.87 -7.16
C PHE A 117 11.92 15.05 -5.66
N LYS A 118 11.34 16.19 -5.28
CA LYS A 118 10.89 16.37 -3.89
C LYS A 118 9.75 15.42 -3.60
N ILE A 119 9.91 14.58 -2.58
CA ILE A 119 8.85 13.66 -2.12
C ILE A 119 7.95 14.43 -1.15
N PRO A 120 6.66 14.65 -1.48
CA PRO A 120 5.73 15.25 -0.53
C PRO A 120 5.50 14.32 0.66
N LYS A 121 5.28 14.90 1.84
CA LYS A 121 4.96 14.13 3.04
C LYS A 121 3.76 13.20 2.77
N ASN A 122 3.84 11.97 3.29
CA ASN A 122 2.78 10.96 3.24
C ASN A 122 2.46 10.36 1.86
N VAL A 123 3.25 10.66 0.82
CA VAL A 123 3.09 10.02 -0.50
C VAL A 123 3.72 8.63 -0.48
N PHE A 124 3.06 7.68 -1.14
CA PHE A 124 3.59 6.34 -1.35
C PHE A 124 4.86 6.36 -2.22
N VAL A 125 5.96 5.81 -1.71
CA VAL A 125 7.24 5.76 -2.42
C VAL A 125 7.38 4.48 -3.24
N GLY A 126 6.97 3.35 -2.69
CA GLY A 126 7.09 2.04 -3.32
C GLY A 126 6.82 0.92 -2.33
N GLU A 127 6.63 -0.28 -2.84
CA GLU A 127 6.46 -1.50 -2.06
C GLU A 127 7.83 -2.15 -1.82
N TYR A 128 8.06 -2.65 -0.60
CA TYR A 128 9.19 -3.53 -0.34
C TYR A 128 8.84 -4.93 -0.84
N VAL A 129 9.30 -5.24 -2.04
CA VAL A 129 9.01 -6.52 -2.71
C VAL A 129 10.15 -7.50 -2.54
N GLY A 130 9.80 -8.75 -2.27
CA GLY A 130 10.75 -9.84 -2.07
C GLY A 130 10.05 -11.20 -2.08
N GLU A 131 10.73 -12.17 -1.49
CA GLU A 131 10.15 -13.46 -1.19
C GLU A 131 9.59 -13.43 0.24
N ALA A 132 8.27 -13.59 0.37
CA ALA A 132 7.59 -13.62 1.64
C ALA A 132 7.56 -15.05 2.18
N LEU A 133 8.36 -15.27 3.22
CA LEU A 133 8.55 -16.55 3.88
C LEU A 133 7.77 -16.59 5.21
N ARG A 134 7.41 -17.79 5.69
CA ARG A 134 6.94 -17.93 7.07
C ARG A 134 8.13 -17.80 8.02
N SER A 135 7.86 -17.42 9.27
CA SER A 135 8.92 -17.29 10.29
C SER A 135 9.74 -18.57 10.51
N ARG A 136 9.15 -19.75 10.27
CA ARG A 136 9.84 -21.04 10.36
C ARG A 136 10.77 -21.32 9.16
N ASP A 137 10.58 -20.58 8.07
CA ASP A 137 11.33 -20.73 6.82
C ASP A 137 12.42 -19.65 6.69
N SER A 138 12.41 -18.62 7.54
CA SER A 138 13.50 -17.63 7.64
C SER A 138 14.61 -18.21 8.52
N MET A 139 15.56 -18.89 7.89
CA MET A 139 16.80 -19.36 8.53
C MET A 139 17.74 -18.19 8.86
#